data_AF-G7GI02-F1
#
_entry.id   AF-G7GI02-F1
#
_cell.length_a   1.000
_cell.length_b   1.000
_cell.length_c   1.000
_cell.angle_alpha   90.00
_cell.angle_beta   90.00
_cell.angle_gamma   90.00
#
_symmetry.space_group_name_H-M   'P 1'
#
loop_
_entity.id
_entity.type
_entity.pdbx_description
1 polymer ?
#
loop_
_entity_poly.entity_id
_entity_poly.type
_entity_poly.pdbx_seq_one_letter_code
_entity_poly.pdbx_strand_id
1 'polypeptide(L)' 'MHATFYNWENVAQEVKYIATDRNGRAYGYTNKPKAFEQYGKWTNANFLPEELGGVILDTHENPFKGDWIKSLEKRPK' A
#
# COMPACT_ATOMS: atom_id res chain seq x y z
N MET A 1 -14.35 15.95 -3.55
CA MET A 1 -13.94 14.53 -3.61
C MET A 1 -12.45 14.51 -3.36
N HIS A 2 -11.99 13.93 -2.24
CA HIS A 2 -10.55 13.71 -2.07
C HIS A 2 -10.14 12.63 -3.06
N ALA A 3 -9.26 12.96 -4.00
CA ALA A 3 -8.67 11.96 -4.88
C ALA A 3 -7.85 11.00 -4.02
N THR A 4 -8.17 9.70 -4.06
CA THR A 4 -7.32 8.65 -3.49
C THR A 4 -6.29 8.25 -4.52
N PHE A 5 -5.08 7.93 -4.07
CA PHE A 5 -4.03 7.43 -4.94
C PHE A 5 -4.29 5.98 -5.36
N TYR A 6 -5.02 5.22 -4.53
CA TYR A 6 -5.38 3.84 -4.81
C TYR A 6 -6.87 3.69 -5.09
N ASN A 7 -7.23 2.74 -5.95
CA ASN A 7 -8.60 2.28 -6.08
C ASN A 7 -8.93 1.32 -4.91
N TRP A 8 -9.85 1.73 -4.04
CA TRP A 8 -10.27 0.98 -2.86
C TRP A 8 -11.46 0.02 -3.11
N GLU A 9 -12.10 0.07 -4.28
CA GLU A 9 -13.33 -0.68 -4.58
C GLU A 9 -13.16 -2.19 -4.42
N ASN A 10 -11.99 -2.72 -4.82
CA ASN A 10 -11.69 -4.15 -4.80
C ASN A 10 -10.71 -4.55 -3.68
N VAL A 11 -10.53 -3.67 -2.69
CA VAL A 11 -9.63 -3.91 -1.57
C VAL A 11 -10.43 -4.51 -0.41
N ALA A 12 -9.93 -5.60 0.18
CA ALA A 12 -10.54 -6.24 1.36
C ALA A 12 -10.78 -5.21 2.49
N GLN A 13 -11.94 -5.29 3.15
CA GLN A 13 -12.37 -4.26 4.11
C GLN A 13 -11.44 -4.14 5.33
N GLU A 14 -10.81 -5.24 5.72
CA GLU A 14 -9.77 -5.28 6.76
C GLU A 14 -8.53 -4.44 6.44
N VAL A 15 -8.25 -4.13 5.17
CA VAL A 15 -7.14 -3.26 4.78
C VAL A 15 -7.47 -1.80 5.10
N LYS A 16 -6.69 -1.22 6.01
CA LYS A 16 -6.84 0.17 6.46
C LYS A 16 -5.81 1.11 5.86
N TYR A 17 -4.71 0.57 5.36
CA TYR A 17 -3.63 1.34 4.74
C TYR A 17 -3.12 0.62 3.51
N ILE A 18 -2.75 1.37 2.48
CA ILE A 18 -2.00 0.87 1.33
C ILE A 18 -0.73 1.69 1.22
N ALA A 19 0.38 1.04 0.90
CA ALA A 19 1.62 1.72 0.58
C ALA A 19 2.42 0.92 -0.45
N THR A 20 3.27 1.62 -1.18
CA THR A 20 4.09 1.09 -2.26
C THR A 20 5.55 1.00 -1.83
N ASP A 21 6.25 -0.03 -2.28
CA ASP A 21 7.70 -0.18 -2.10
C ASP A 21 8.49 0.55 -3.20
N ARG A 22 9.81 0.58 -3.08
CA ARG A 22 10.70 1.23 -4.05
C ARG A 22 10.58 0.67 -5.48
N ASN A 23 10.08 -0.55 -5.62
CA ASN A 23 9.94 -1.22 -6.92
C ASN A 23 8.60 -0.89 -7.59
N GLY A 24 7.69 -0.20 -6.89
CA GLY A 24 6.36 0.12 -7.39
C GLY A 24 5.30 -0.91 -6.99
N ARG A 25 5.63 -1.88 -6.11
CA ARG A 25 4.66 -2.87 -5.63
C ARG A 25 3.87 -2.32 -4.45
N ALA A 26 2.55 -2.23 -4.59
CA ALA A 26 1.68 -1.86 -3.48
C ALA A 26 1.39 -3.05 -2.56
N TYR A 27 1.13 -2.74 -1.28
CA TYR A 27 0.79 -3.70 -0.23
C TYR A 27 -0.33 -3.14 0.65
N GLY A 28 -1.26 -4.00 1.05
CA GLY A 28 -2.30 -3.70 2.02
C GLY A 28 -1.89 -4.03 3.46
N TYR A 29 -2.27 -3.17 4.40
CA TYR A 29 -2.01 -3.35 5.84
C TYR A 29 -3.27 -3.13 6.67
N THR A 30 -3.48 -3.99 7.67
CA THR A 30 -4.57 -3.87 8.65
C THR A 30 -4.30 -2.80 9.71
N ASN A 31 -3.02 -2.43 9.87
CA ASN A 31 -2.51 -1.43 10.80
C ASN A 31 -1.56 -0.47 10.07
N LYS A 32 -1.32 0.71 10.65
CA LYS A 32 -0.40 1.69 10.03
C LYS A 32 1.02 1.09 9.93
N PRO A 33 1.61 0.95 8.74
CA PRO A 33 2.99 0.49 8.61
C PRO A 33 3.98 1.62 8.93
N LYS A 34 5.24 1.25 9.12
CA LYS A 34 6.37 2.19 9.21
C LYS A 34 7.23 2.06 7.95
N ALA A 35 7.80 3.17 7.51
CA ALA A 35 8.79 3.14 6.43
C ALA A 35 10.08 2.50 6.95
N PHE A 36 10.62 1.57 6.17
CA PHE A 36 11.92 0.95 6.34
C PHE A 36 12.78 1.37 5.15
N GLU A 37 13.32 2.60 5.24
CA GLU A 37 13.98 3.28 4.13
C GLU A 37 15.18 2.50 3.56
N GLN A 38 15.98 1.88 4.44
CA GLN A 38 17.11 1.03 4.04
C GLN A 38 16.70 -0.10 3.09
N TYR A 39 15.48 -0.61 3.21
CA TYR A 39 14.95 -1.67 2.37
C TYR A 39 13.98 -1.16 1.29
N GLY A 40 13.73 0.14 1.25
CA GLY A 40 12.81 0.76 0.32
C GLY A 40 11.39 0.21 0.40
N LYS A 41 10.85 -0.01 1.61
CA LYS A 41 9.52 -0.60 1.78
C LYS A 41 8.79 -0.08 3.01
N TRP A 42 7.49 -0.33 3.05
CA TRP A 42 6.68 -0.18 4.25
C TRP A 42 6.51 -1.54 4.91
N THR A 43 6.55 -1.59 6.25
CA THR A 43 6.29 -2.84 6.96
C THR A 43 5.70 -2.61 8.34
N ASN A 44 4.92 -3.60 8.77
CA ASN A 44 4.61 -3.89 10.16
C ASN A 44 4.45 -5.42 10.27
N ALA A 45 4.36 -5.95 11.48
CA ALA A 45 4.13 -7.39 11.70
C ALA A 45 2.78 -7.90 11.18
N ASN A 46 1.94 -7.04 10.57
CA ASN A 46 0.56 -7.29 10.22
C ASN A 46 0.26 -6.95 8.74
N PHE A 47 1.20 -7.24 7.84
CA PHE A 47 0.90 -7.21 6.41
C PHE A 47 0.03 -8.42 6.05
N LEU A 48 -0.89 -8.26 5.10
CA LEU A 48 -1.71 -9.38 4.64
C LEU A 48 -0.95 -10.14 3.54
N PRO A 49 -0.86 -11.49 3.63
CA PRO A 49 -0.48 -12.34 2.50
C PRO A 49 -1.37 -12.07 1.28
N GLU A 50 -0.83 -12.26 0.08
CA GLU A 50 -1.55 -12.11 -1.19
C GLU A 50 -2.85 -12.93 -1.23
N GLU A 51 -2.78 -14.18 -0.76
CA GLU A 51 -3.89 -15.12 -0.61
C GLU A 51 -4.99 -14.67 0.38
N LEU A 52 -4.70 -13.71 1.26
CA LEU A 52 -5.64 -13.13 2.22
C LEU A 52 -6.06 -11.70 1.84
N GLY A 53 -5.99 -11.35 0.54
CA GLY A 53 -6.33 -10.01 0.06
C GLY A 53 -5.24 -8.97 0.30
N GLY A 54 -4.00 -9.41 0.54
CA GLY A 54 -2.80 -8.60 0.44
C GLY A 54 -2.67 -8.03 -0.97
N VAL A 55 -3.19 -6.82 -1.16
CA VAL A 55 -3.27 -6.21 -2.49
C VAL A 55 -1.88 -5.99 -3.05
N ILE A 56 -1.60 -6.64 -4.18
CA ILE A 56 -0.50 -6.31 -5.07
C ILE A 56 -1.10 -5.53 -6.23
N LEU A 57 -1.02 -4.20 -6.17
CA LEU A 57 -1.17 -3.41 -7.39
C LEU A 57 0.15 -3.56 -8.15
N ASP A 58 0.29 -4.65 -8.90
CA ASP A 58 1.36 -4.80 -9.89
C ASP A 58 1.00 -3.94 -11.10
N THR A 59 0.94 -2.64 -10.88
CA THR A 59 0.61 -1.70 -11.94
C THR A 59 1.93 -1.20 -12.51
N HIS A 60 2.14 -1.47 -13.79
CA HIS A 60 3.13 -0.79 -14.62
C HIS A 60 3.02 0.76 -14.51
N GLU A 61 1.88 1.25 -14.01
CA GLU A 61 1.51 2.65 -13.80
C GLU A 61 1.45 3.09 -12.32
N ASN A 62 2.22 2.49 -11.41
CA ASN A 62 2.24 2.98 -10.04
C ASN A 62 2.86 4.41 -9.97
N PRO A 63 2.09 5.46 -9.60
CA PRO A 63 2.57 6.84 -9.60
C PRO A 63 3.69 7.09 -8.57
N PHE A 64 3.95 6.14 -7.66
CA PHE A 64 4.96 6.25 -6.62
C PHE A 64 6.25 5.46 -6.91
N LYS A 65 6.44 4.93 -8.13
CA LYS A 65 7.73 4.34 -8.52
C LYS A 65 8.83 5.41 -8.43
N GLY A 66 9.63 5.37 -7.36
CA GLY A 66 10.63 6.38 -7.01
C GLY A 66 10.30 7.13 -5.70
N ASP A 67 9.08 7.67 -5.58
CA ASP A 67 8.60 8.45 -4.42
C ASP A 67 7.79 7.62 -3.41
N TRP A 68 8.16 6.35 -3.25
CA TRP A 68 7.45 5.34 -2.47
C TRP A 68 7.20 5.74 -0.98
N ILE A 69 8.00 6.67 -0.43
CA ILE A 69 7.80 7.22 0.93
C ILE A 69 6.55 8.11 1.03
N LYS A 70 6.03 8.64 -0.07
CA LYS A 70 4.78 9.42 -0.09
C LYS A 70 3.54 8.56 -0.37
N SER A 71 3.74 7.28 -0.62
CA SER A 71 2.68 6.37 -1.07
C SER A 71 1.74 5.89 0.03
N LEU A 72 2.07 6.11 1.31
CA LEU A 72 1.21 5.65 2.40
C LEU A 72 -0.13 6.39 2.40
N GLU A 73 -1.18 5.66 2.05
CA GLU A 73 -2.56 6.13 2.11
C GLU A 73 -3.34 5.37 3.17
N LYS A 74 -4.20 6.07 3.89
CA LYS A 74 -5.20 5.46 4.77
C LYS A 74 -6.52 5.34 4.01
N ARG A 75 -7.23 4.22 4.18
CA ARG A 75 -8.56 4.01 3.61
C ARG A 75 -9.46 5.23 3.93
N PRO A 76 -10.09 5.87 2.93
CA PRO A 76 -11.04 6.94 3.16
C PRO A 76 -12.26 6.44 3.95
N LYS A 77 -12.93 7.34 4.67
CA LYS A 77 -14.19 7.04 5.36
C LYS A 77 -15.36 7.04 4.40
#